data_AF-A0A928BGR3-F1
#
_entry.id   AF-A0A928BGR3-F1
#
_cell.length_a   1.000
_cell.length_b   1.000
_cell.length_c   1.000
_cell.angle_alpha   90.00
_cell.angle_beta   90.00
_cell.angle_gamma   90.00
#
_symmetry.space_group_name_H-M   'P 1'
#
loop_
_entity.id
_entity.type
_entity.pdbx_description
1 polymer ?
#
loop_
_entity_poly.entity_id
_entity_poly.type
_entity_poly.pdbx_seq_one_letter_code
_entity_poly.pdbx_strand_id
1 'polypeptide(L)'
;MKKSAIIYFMVFLFCISMTCSAQKDKMVDSSHKQRPDWIGLSSQEKFSVSATAPSLEQTQETCLNDIRQYIVTSIASSIASSEFFGQSQVSRDGISTTLREYSSTVSTRSVGMPYILGISLSNAEDIYWEKWYSRINKSHYYIYHVLYPFSSADRNRAISEFKAMDDAKNERLAVLSDSLSVYTQVSFVRQAISELEALETYFFDEARKAQAQSLRSRFRRSLDDIVIICDSTKVGEWHFHFSLNGRHVVHDEQPVTRSNHAENIRVCKKQKGYVLLYDPMAIETEENTIFFRYSIGSRGLEQRFSFPYIKKNYNINPKNFIL
;
A
#
# COMPACT_ATOMS: atom_id res chain seq x y z
N MET A 1 -7.32 72.47 -37.16
CA MET A 1 -7.62 71.27 -36.34
C MET A 1 -8.38 70.15 -37.07
N LYS A 2 -8.50 70.13 -38.42
CA LYS A 2 -9.27 69.10 -39.16
C LYS A 2 -8.43 68.03 -39.90
N LYS A 3 -7.13 68.25 -40.15
CA LYS A 3 -6.29 67.28 -40.88
C LYS A 3 -5.65 66.21 -39.97
N SER A 4 -5.40 66.54 -38.72
CA SER A 4 -4.79 65.61 -37.74
C SER A 4 -5.75 64.50 -37.31
N ALA A 5 -7.05 64.81 -37.18
CA ALA A 5 -8.06 63.84 -36.77
C ALA A 5 -8.33 62.74 -37.82
N ILE A 6 -8.18 63.05 -39.11
CA ILE A 6 -8.41 62.10 -40.20
C ILE A 6 -7.27 61.07 -40.29
N ILE A 7 -6.04 61.47 -40.00
CA ILE A 7 -4.88 60.56 -40.00
C ILE A 7 -4.95 59.57 -38.83
N TYR A 8 -5.35 60.03 -37.63
CA TYR A 8 -5.53 59.13 -36.49
C TYR A 8 -6.74 58.19 -36.68
N PHE A 9 -7.82 58.65 -37.33
CA PHE A 9 -8.96 57.78 -37.63
C PHE A 9 -8.61 56.71 -38.69
N MET A 10 -7.76 57.05 -39.68
CA MET A 10 -7.33 56.10 -40.71
C MET A 10 -6.30 55.08 -40.21
N VAL A 11 -5.43 55.47 -39.25
CA VAL A 11 -4.50 54.53 -38.57
C VAL A 11 -5.23 53.63 -37.58
N PHE A 12 -6.27 54.13 -36.90
CA PHE A 12 -7.10 53.30 -36.00
C PHE A 12 -7.94 52.27 -36.78
N LEU A 13 -8.36 52.59 -38.02
CA LEU A 13 -9.12 51.66 -38.86
C LEU A 13 -8.24 50.60 -39.54
N PHE A 14 -6.94 50.85 -39.72
CA PHE A 14 -5.99 49.88 -40.29
C PHE A 14 -5.45 48.88 -39.25
N CYS A 15 -5.50 49.20 -37.95
CA CYS A 15 -5.09 48.28 -36.88
C CYS A 15 -6.15 47.25 -36.49
N ILE A 16 -7.41 47.41 -36.93
CA ILE A 16 -8.50 46.46 -36.62
C ILE A 16 -8.60 45.33 -37.67
N SER A 17 -7.89 45.44 -38.80
CA SER A 17 -7.88 44.40 -39.84
C SER A 17 -6.81 43.31 -39.64
N MET A 18 -5.94 43.40 -38.62
CA MET A 18 -5.23 42.22 -38.10
C MET A 18 -6.17 41.36 -37.26
N THR A 19 -7.28 40.93 -37.85
CA THR A 19 -7.86 39.66 -37.44
C THR A 19 -6.82 38.62 -37.81
N CYS A 20 -6.08 38.15 -36.81
CA CYS A 20 -5.33 36.92 -36.90
C CYS A 20 -6.26 35.93 -37.59
N SER A 21 -5.97 35.59 -38.85
CA SER A 21 -6.59 34.44 -39.47
C SER A 21 -6.06 33.27 -38.65
N ALA A 22 -6.78 32.94 -37.58
CA ALA A 22 -6.61 31.70 -36.86
C ALA A 22 -6.79 30.63 -37.93
N GLN A 23 -5.67 30.14 -38.46
CA GLN A 23 -5.66 29.12 -39.48
C GLN A 23 -6.31 27.91 -38.83
N LYS A 24 -7.61 27.74 -39.07
CA LYS A 24 -8.40 26.69 -38.44
C LYS A 24 -7.75 25.36 -38.81
N ASP A 25 -7.52 24.54 -37.79
CA ASP A 25 -7.04 23.19 -37.98
C ASP A 25 -7.98 22.43 -38.93
N LYS A 26 -7.42 21.51 -39.71
CA LYS A 26 -8.17 20.76 -40.72
C LYS A 26 -8.33 19.32 -40.26
N MET A 27 -9.57 18.84 -40.19
CA MET A 27 -9.83 17.41 -40.06
C MET A 27 -9.38 16.68 -41.33
N VAL A 28 -8.51 15.71 -41.15
CA VAL A 28 -7.87 14.92 -42.21
C VAL A 28 -8.59 13.60 -42.41
N ASP A 29 -8.99 12.96 -41.32
CA ASP A 29 -9.58 11.62 -41.32
C ASP A 29 -10.44 11.40 -40.07
N SER A 30 -11.32 10.40 -40.10
CA SER A 30 -12.22 10.07 -39.00
C SER A 30 -12.74 8.64 -39.11
N SER A 31 -13.09 8.01 -37.99
CA SER A 31 -13.64 6.63 -38.00
C SER A 31 -14.97 6.51 -38.71
N HIS A 32 -15.82 7.53 -38.61
CA HIS A 32 -17.11 7.62 -39.27
C HIS A 32 -17.27 8.94 -40.01
N LYS A 33 -18.12 8.96 -41.06
CA LYS A 33 -18.35 10.16 -41.88
C LYS A 33 -19.09 11.27 -41.14
N GLN A 34 -19.97 10.89 -40.22
CA GLN A 34 -20.76 11.82 -39.42
C GLN A 34 -20.26 11.77 -37.98
N ARG A 35 -20.05 12.95 -37.41
CA ARG A 35 -19.73 13.11 -36.00
C ARG A 35 -20.93 12.65 -35.17
N PRO A 36 -20.77 11.67 -34.25
CA PRO A 36 -21.87 11.18 -33.44
C PRO A 36 -22.45 12.23 -32.49
N ASP A 37 -23.76 12.19 -32.28
CA ASP A 37 -24.50 13.12 -31.41
C ASP A 37 -24.26 12.85 -29.91
N TRP A 38 -23.73 11.67 -29.56
CA TRP A 38 -23.44 11.30 -28.18
C TRP A 38 -22.17 11.94 -27.61
N ILE A 39 -21.37 12.62 -28.44
CA ILE A 39 -20.15 13.29 -27.96
C ILE A 39 -20.54 14.46 -27.05
N GLY A 40 -20.06 14.43 -25.81
CA GLY A 40 -20.43 15.38 -24.76
C GLY A 40 -21.66 14.96 -23.96
N LEU A 41 -22.27 13.80 -24.27
CA LEU A 41 -23.37 13.24 -23.50
C LEU A 41 -22.87 12.76 -22.14
N SER A 42 -23.64 13.06 -21.10
CA SER A 42 -23.49 12.54 -19.74
C SER A 42 -24.87 12.32 -19.16
N SER A 43 -25.19 11.09 -18.81
CA SER A 43 -26.50 10.66 -18.30
C SER A 43 -26.32 9.66 -17.15
N GLN A 44 -27.41 9.28 -16.48
CA GLN A 44 -27.35 8.27 -15.42
C GLN A 44 -26.98 6.87 -15.92
N GLU A 45 -27.08 6.59 -17.22
CA GLU A 45 -26.84 5.25 -17.77
C GLU A 45 -25.54 5.14 -18.55
N LYS A 46 -25.03 6.26 -19.05
CA LYS A 46 -23.82 6.33 -19.87
C LYS A 46 -23.26 7.74 -19.92
N PHE A 47 -21.96 7.83 -20.16
CA PHE A 47 -21.24 9.08 -20.30
C PHE A 47 -20.21 9.00 -21.43
N SER A 48 -19.83 10.14 -21.96
CA SER A 48 -18.80 10.24 -22.98
C SER A 48 -17.56 10.96 -22.45
N VAL A 49 -16.39 10.46 -22.83
CA VAL A 49 -15.09 11.11 -22.58
C VAL A 49 -14.41 11.44 -23.90
N SER A 50 -13.50 12.40 -23.88
CA SER A 50 -12.79 12.82 -25.08
C SER A 50 -11.39 13.30 -24.75
N ALA A 51 -10.38 12.77 -25.45
CA ALA A 51 -8.99 13.15 -25.25
C ALA A 51 -8.32 13.56 -26.57
N THR A 52 -7.38 14.50 -26.47
CA THR A 52 -6.62 15.01 -27.61
C THR A 52 -5.13 14.77 -27.37
N ALA A 53 -4.44 14.10 -28.29
CA ALA A 53 -3.01 13.81 -28.17
C ALA A 53 -2.32 13.62 -29.54
N PRO A 54 -0.98 13.70 -29.60
CA PRO A 54 -0.23 13.46 -30.85
C PRO A 54 -0.40 12.06 -31.45
N SER A 55 -0.74 11.04 -30.66
CA SER A 55 -0.97 9.67 -31.13
C SER A 55 -2.30 9.10 -30.64
N LEU A 56 -2.83 8.13 -31.41
CA LEU A 56 -4.07 7.42 -31.06
C LEU A 56 -3.93 6.63 -29.76
N GLU A 57 -2.78 6.01 -29.53
CA GLU A 57 -2.48 5.25 -28.30
C GLU A 57 -2.54 6.15 -27.06
N GLN A 58 -1.93 7.34 -27.12
CA GLN A 58 -1.98 8.31 -26.02
C GLN A 58 -3.40 8.81 -25.75
N THR A 59 -4.20 9.05 -26.81
CA THR A 59 -5.60 9.42 -26.63
C THR A 59 -6.44 8.29 -26.01
N GLN A 60 -6.16 7.03 -26.36
CA GLN A 60 -6.84 5.87 -25.79
C GLN A 60 -6.52 5.71 -24.30
N GLU A 61 -5.24 5.80 -23.92
CA GLU A 61 -4.82 5.74 -22.53
C GLU A 61 -5.44 6.88 -21.70
N THR A 62 -5.47 8.09 -22.25
CA THR A 62 -6.07 9.25 -21.59
C THR A 62 -7.58 9.07 -21.42
N CYS A 63 -8.31 8.65 -22.46
CA CYS A 63 -9.74 8.34 -22.33
C CYS A 63 -10.01 7.25 -21.28
N LEU A 64 -9.18 6.21 -21.23
CA LEU A 64 -9.32 5.16 -20.23
C LEU A 64 -9.11 5.69 -18.81
N ASN A 65 -8.15 6.60 -18.61
CA ASN A 65 -7.94 7.27 -17.33
C ASN A 65 -9.11 8.20 -16.96
N ASP A 66 -9.66 8.93 -17.92
CA ASP A 66 -10.83 9.80 -17.71
C ASP A 66 -12.08 8.99 -17.33
N ILE A 67 -12.29 7.82 -17.95
CA ILE A 67 -13.37 6.88 -17.60
C ILE A 67 -13.22 6.42 -16.15
N ARG A 68 -12.01 5.99 -15.75
CA ARG A 68 -11.73 5.58 -14.37
C ARG A 68 -12.00 6.73 -13.39
N GLN A 69 -11.55 7.94 -13.73
CA GLN A 69 -11.75 9.12 -12.90
C GLN A 69 -13.24 9.45 -12.74
N TYR A 70 -14.02 9.37 -13.82
CA TYR A 70 -15.46 9.62 -13.77
C TYR A 70 -16.18 8.62 -12.86
N ILE A 71 -15.91 7.32 -13.03
CA ILE A 71 -16.51 6.26 -12.22
C ILE A 71 -16.19 6.45 -10.74
N VAL A 72 -14.92 6.70 -10.42
CA VAL A 72 -14.47 7.01 -9.06
C VAL A 72 -15.22 8.21 -8.47
N THR A 73 -15.29 9.32 -9.22
CA THR A 73 -15.96 10.55 -8.76
C THR A 73 -17.47 10.34 -8.57
N SER A 74 -18.08 9.50 -9.40
CA SER A 74 -19.50 9.15 -9.31
C SER A 74 -19.83 8.29 -8.09
N ILE A 75 -18.99 7.29 -7.80
CA ILE A 75 -19.08 6.48 -6.56
C ILE A 75 -18.90 7.39 -5.35
N ALA A 76 -17.90 8.25 -5.39
CA ALA A 76 -17.56 9.18 -4.32
C ALA A 76 -18.73 10.10 -3.92
N SER A 77 -19.34 10.74 -4.91
CA SER A 77 -20.49 11.62 -4.70
C SER A 77 -21.74 10.86 -4.22
N SER A 78 -21.92 9.62 -4.66
CA SER A 78 -23.04 8.76 -4.24
C SER A 78 -22.90 8.33 -2.77
N ILE A 79 -21.69 8.00 -2.31
CA ILE A 79 -21.45 7.63 -0.91
C ILE A 79 -21.68 8.84 0.00
N ALA A 80 -21.06 9.98 -0.32
CA ALA A 80 -21.18 11.21 0.45
C ALA A 80 -22.64 11.69 0.57
N SER A 81 -23.43 11.53 -0.49
CA SER A 81 -24.87 11.85 -0.45
C SER A 81 -25.67 10.83 0.36
N SER A 82 -25.39 9.53 0.26
CA SER A 82 -26.09 8.50 1.04
C SER A 82 -25.86 8.60 2.55
N GLU A 83 -24.64 8.94 2.98
CA GLU A 83 -24.29 9.14 4.40
C GLU A 83 -25.00 10.36 5.01
N PHE A 84 -25.26 11.40 4.20
CA PHE A 84 -26.01 12.58 4.63
C PHE A 84 -27.48 12.29 4.98
N PHE A 85 -28.10 11.28 4.33
CA PHE A 85 -29.50 10.91 4.58
C PHE A 85 -29.67 9.75 5.59
N GLY A 86 -28.59 9.04 5.95
CA GLY A 86 -28.64 7.76 6.65
C GLY A 86 -28.63 7.81 8.19
N GLN A 87 -27.84 8.67 8.85
CA GLN A 87 -27.78 8.66 10.32
C GLN A 87 -27.10 9.90 10.95
N SER A 88 -27.61 10.26 12.12
CA SER A 88 -27.05 11.17 13.11
C SER A 88 -25.60 10.86 13.53
N GLN A 89 -24.77 11.91 13.59
CA GLN A 89 -23.55 12.05 14.42
C GLN A 89 -22.59 10.84 14.49
N VAL A 90 -21.88 10.57 13.40
CA VAL A 90 -20.46 10.14 13.46
C VAL A 90 -19.69 10.97 12.42
N SER A 91 -18.49 11.42 12.77
CA SER A 91 -17.80 12.62 12.27
C SER A 91 -17.72 12.79 10.73
N ARG A 92 -18.16 13.97 10.27
CA ARG A 92 -18.36 14.46 8.89
C ARG A 92 -17.06 14.77 8.10
N ASP A 93 -15.91 14.89 8.78
CA ASP A 93 -14.71 15.47 8.17
C ASP A 93 -13.74 14.46 7.53
N GLY A 94 -13.78 13.18 7.94
CA GLY A 94 -12.83 12.18 7.45
C GLY A 94 -13.14 11.71 6.02
N ILE A 95 -14.40 11.37 5.74
CA ILE A 95 -14.79 10.70 4.50
C ILE A 95 -14.76 11.68 3.32
N SER A 96 -15.36 12.86 3.45
CA SER A 96 -15.45 13.85 2.36
C SER A 96 -14.10 14.49 1.96
N THR A 97 -13.25 14.79 2.95
CA THR A 97 -11.90 15.33 2.74
C THR A 97 -11.04 14.30 2.04
N THR A 98 -11.14 13.05 2.48
CA THR A 98 -10.35 12.02 1.87
C THR A 98 -10.86 11.59 0.50
N LEU A 99 -12.15 11.69 0.20
CA LEU A 99 -12.67 11.47 -1.14
C LEU A 99 -12.22 12.55 -2.15
N ARG A 100 -11.93 13.77 -1.68
CA ARG A 100 -11.32 14.83 -2.50
C ARG A 100 -9.83 14.58 -2.75
N GLU A 101 -9.10 14.11 -1.74
CA GLU A 101 -7.73 13.58 -1.91
C GLU A 101 -7.71 12.31 -2.77
N TYR A 102 -8.75 11.48 -2.68
CA TYR A 102 -8.93 10.28 -3.49
C TYR A 102 -8.99 10.66 -4.96
N SER A 103 -9.87 11.61 -5.32
CA SER A 103 -9.99 12.18 -6.66
C SER A 103 -8.69 12.81 -7.19
N SER A 104 -7.84 13.38 -6.34
CA SER A 104 -6.56 13.96 -6.76
C SER A 104 -5.40 12.95 -6.85
N THR A 105 -5.55 11.77 -6.24
CA THR A 105 -4.50 10.72 -6.17
C THR A 105 -4.82 9.47 -7.01
N VAL A 106 -5.98 9.42 -7.67
CA VAL A 106 -6.46 8.30 -8.52
C VAL A 106 -5.43 7.89 -9.58
N SER A 107 -4.57 8.79 -10.07
CA SER A 107 -3.56 8.40 -11.07
C SER A 107 -2.46 7.49 -10.54
N THR A 108 -2.15 7.52 -9.24
CA THR A 108 -0.95 6.87 -8.68
C THR A 108 -1.26 5.66 -7.80
N ARG A 109 -2.48 5.53 -7.28
CA ARG A 109 -2.85 4.47 -6.30
C ARG A 109 -4.03 3.58 -6.71
N SER A 110 -4.64 3.81 -7.87
CA SER A 110 -5.80 3.03 -8.37
C SER A 110 -5.43 1.64 -8.91
N VAL A 111 -4.15 1.30 -8.94
CA VAL A 111 -3.65 0.00 -9.37
C VAL A 111 -3.94 -1.02 -8.27
N GLY A 112 -5.16 -1.57 -8.26
CA GLY A 112 -5.52 -2.68 -7.36
C GLY A 112 -6.93 -2.66 -6.78
N MET A 113 -7.73 -1.62 -7.04
CA MET A 113 -9.12 -1.58 -6.57
C MET A 113 -10.02 -2.45 -7.47
N PRO A 114 -10.71 -3.49 -6.94
CA PRO A 114 -11.45 -4.47 -7.74
C PRO A 114 -12.48 -3.89 -8.72
N TYR A 115 -13.19 -2.83 -8.32
CA TYR A 115 -14.18 -2.14 -9.15
C TYR A 115 -13.57 -1.30 -10.29
N ILE A 116 -12.25 -1.07 -10.26
CA ILE A 116 -11.50 -0.39 -11.34
C ILE A 116 -10.91 -1.42 -12.31
N LEU A 117 -10.62 -2.64 -11.86
CA LEU A 117 -9.96 -3.68 -12.66
C LEU A 117 -10.79 -4.17 -13.86
N GLY A 118 -12.11 -3.98 -13.83
CA GLY A 118 -13.00 -4.30 -14.96
C GLY A 118 -13.12 -3.20 -16.02
N ILE A 119 -12.55 -2.00 -15.81
CA ILE A 119 -12.69 -0.87 -16.72
C ILE A 119 -11.72 -1.03 -17.89
N SER A 120 -12.26 -1.12 -19.11
CA SER A 120 -11.50 -1.28 -20.34
C SER A 120 -12.23 -0.67 -21.53
N LEU A 121 -11.50 -0.26 -22.56
CA LEU A 121 -12.11 0.28 -23.78
C LEU A 121 -12.95 -0.76 -24.54
N SER A 122 -12.76 -2.07 -24.31
CA SER A 122 -13.62 -3.10 -24.90
C SER A 122 -15.05 -3.11 -24.36
N ASN A 123 -15.27 -2.48 -23.20
CA ASN A 123 -16.61 -2.32 -22.62
C ASN A 123 -17.32 -1.05 -23.13
N ALA A 124 -16.69 -0.27 -24.00
CA ALA A 124 -17.30 0.91 -24.58
C ALA A 124 -18.52 0.54 -25.43
N GLU A 125 -19.58 1.34 -25.34
CA GLU A 125 -20.78 1.20 -26.17
C GLU A 125 -20.50 1.67 -27.60
N ASP A 126 -19.74 2.75 -27.74
CA ASP A 126 -19.34 3.30 -29.04
C ASP A 126 -18.02 4.08 -28.93
N ILE A 127 -17.29 4.17 -30.05
CA ILE A 127 -15.98 4.81 -30.15
C ILE A 127 -15.91 5.60 -31.45
N TYR A 128 -15.45 6.85 -31.36
CA TYR A 128 -15.23 7.69 -32.52
C TYR A 128 -13.89 8.42 -32.43
N TRP A 129 -13.15 8.45 -33.54
CA TRP A 129 -11.86 9.14 -33.57
C TRP A 129 -11.77 10.08 -34.76
N GLU A 130 -11.00 11.15 -34.59
CA GLU A 130 -10.69 12.15 -35.59
C GLU A 130 -9.19 12.37 -35.66
N LYS A 131 -8.65 12.46 -36.88
CA LYS A 131 -7.28 12.89 -37.13
C LYS A 131 -7.31 14.32 -37.66
N TRP A 132 -6.59 15.20 -37.01
CA TRP A 132 -6.50 16.61 -37.35
C TRP A 132 -5.08 16.98 -37.75
N TYR A 133 -4.96 17.96 -38.63
CA TYR A 133 -3.70 18.59 -38.99
C TYR A 133 -3.69 20.03 -38.47
N SER A 134 -2.79 20.32 -37.55
CA SER A 134 -2.53 21.66 -37.10
C SER A 134 -1.63 22.39 -38.09
N ARG A 135 -2.15 23.47 -38.68
CA ARG A 135 -1.36 24.28 -39.61
C ARG A 135 -0.32 25.14 -38.91
N ILE A 136 -0.57 25.46 -37.64
CA ILE A 136 0.33 26.22 -36.77
C ILE A 136 1.52 25.35 -36.37
N ASN A 137 1.23 24.17 -35.82
CA ASN A 137 2.27 23.26 -35.33
C ASN A 137 2.87 22.37 -36.44
N LYS A 138 2.30 22.44 -37.65
CA LYS A 138 2.64 21.59 -38.81
C LYS A 138 2.65 20.10 -38.48
N SER A 139 1.79 19.67 -37.56
CA SER A 139 1.75 18.32 -37.02
C SER A 139 0.34 17.75 -37.03
N HIS A 140 0.25 16.42 -37.00
CA HIS A 140 -1.02 15.73 -36.79
C HIS A 140 -1.27 15.53 -35.30
N TYR A 141 -2.54 15.56 -34.93
CA TYR A 141 -3.02 15.10 -33.63
C TYR A 141 -4.31 14.32 -33.82
N TYR A 142 -4.67 13.56 -32.79
CA TYR A 142 -5.87 12.75 -32.76
C TYR A 142 -6.78 13.25 -31.66
N ILE A 143 -8.08 13.16 -31.92
CA ILE A 143 -9.11 13.26 -30.90
C ILE A 143 -9.79 11.91 -30.83
N TYR A 144 -9.90 11.34 -29.64
CA TYR A 144 -10.57 10.06 -29.41
C TYR A 144 -11.74 10.30 -28.47
N HIS A 145 -12.88 9.75 -28.84
CA HIS A 145 -14.15 9.85 -28.13
C HIS A 145 -14.62 8.46 -27.77
N VAL A 146 -15.07 8.28 -26.53
CA VAL A 146 -15.59 6.99 -26.04
C VAL A 146 -16.92 7.24 -25.37
N LEU A 147 -17.95 6.50 -25.79
CA LEU A 147 -19.22 6.37 -25.09
C LEU A 147 -19.13 5.15 -24.18
N TYR A 148 -19.22 5.37 -22.86
CA TYR A 148 -19.03 4.32 -21.88
C TYR A 148 -20.32 4.09 -21.08
N PRO A 149 -20.81 2.83 -21.00
CA PRO A 149 -21.96 2.49 -20.20
C PRO A 149 -21.61 2.48 -18.71
N PHE A 150 -22.44 3.11 -17.89
CA PHE A 150 -22.30 3.10 -16.43
C PHE A 150 -23.66 3.36 -15.77
N SER A 151 -24.45 2.29 -15.68
CA SER A 151 -25.82 2.33 -15.17
C SER A 151 -25.90 2.63 -13.68
N SER A 152 -27.11 2.93 -13.21
CA SER A 152 -27.39 2.97 -11.77
C SER A 152 -27.09 1.62 -11.07
N ALA A 153 -27.31 0.50 -11.76
CA ALA A 153 -26.99 -0.82 -11.24
C ALA A 153 -25.48 -1.03 -11.11
N ASP A 154 -24.70 -0.59 -12.10
CA ASP A 154 -23.22 -0.67 -12.07
C ASP A 154 -22.64 0.22 -10.98
N ARG A 155 -23.17 1.43 -10.80
CA ARG A 155 -22.83 2.30 -9.67
C ARG A 155 -23.07 1.62 -8.34
N ASN A 156 -24.27 1.09 -8.12
CA ASN A 156 -24.65 0.46 -6.86
C ASN A 156 -23.77 -0.77 -6.58
N ARG A 157 -23.46 -1.55 -7.61
CA ARG A 157 -22.52 -2.68 -7.50
C ARG A 157 -21.14 -2.20 -7.07
N ALA A 158 -20.58 -1.21 -7.75
CA ALA A 158 -19.26 -0.67 -7.44
C ALA A 158 -19.19 -0.05 -6.03
N ILE A 159 -20.24 0.64 -5.60
CA ILE A 159 -20.38 1.16 -4.22
C ILE A 159 -20.38 0.00 -3.21
N SER A 160 -21.15 -1.07 -3.48
CA SER A 160 -21.23 -2.23 -2.60
C SER A 160 -19.89 -2.97 -2.50
N GLU A 161 -19.19 -3.18 -3.62
CA GLU A 161 -17.87 -3.81 -3.66
C GLU A 161 -16.83 -2.98 -2.91
N PHE A 162 -16.86 -1.65 -3.09
CA PHE A 162 -16.00 -0.73 -2.35
C PHE A 162 -16.25 -0.85 -0.84
N LYS A 163 -17.51 -0.75 -0.40
CA LYS A 163 -17.87 -0.84 1.03
C LYS A 163 -17.43 -2.17 1.63
N ALA A 164 -17.73 -3.29 0.96
CA ALA A 164 -17.36 -4.61 1.44
C ALA A 164 -15.83 -4.77 1.59
N MET A 165 -15.06 -4.23 0.65
CA MET A 165 -13.60 -4.25 0.75
C MET A 165 -13.09 -3.34 1.88
N ASP A 166 -13.64 -2.14 2.02
CA ASP A 166 -13.25 -1.20 3.07
C ASP A 166 -13.56 -1.76 4.46
N ASP A 167 -14.74 -2.35 4.63
CA ASP A 167 -15.16 -3.05 5.84
C ASP A 167 -14.21 -4.19 6.17
N ALA A 168 -13.84 -5.01 5.18
CA ALA A 168 -12.88 -6.10 5.39
C ALA A 168 -11.48 -5.60 5.80
N LYS A 169 -11.02 -4.47 5.25
CA LYS A 169 -9.74 -3.85 5.66
C LYS A 169 -9.80 -3.28 7.07
N ASN A 170 -10.93 -2.68 7.43
CA ASN A 170 -11.17 -2.16 8.77
C ASN A 170 -11.28 -3.28 9.82
N GLU A 171 -12.01 -4.35 9.51
CA GLU A 171 -12.07 -5.55 10.34
C GLU A 171 -10.68 -6.15 10.52
N ARG A 172 -9.86 -6.20 9.46
CA ARG A 172 -8.50 -6.71 9.56
C ARG A 172 -7.63 -5.87 10.50
N LEU A 173 -7.75 -4.55 10.46
CA LEU A 173 -7.08 -3.67 11.41
C LEU A 173 -7.50 -3.97 12.86
N ALA A 174 -8.79 -4.20 13.11
CA ALA A 174 -9.31 -4.57 14.42
C ALA A 174 -8.75 -5.91 14.90
N VAL A 175 -8.78 -6.94 14.06
CA VAL A 175 -8.20 -8.27 14.38
C VAL A 175 -6.72 -8.17 14.72
N LEU A 176 -5.95 -7.38 13.97
CA LEU A 176 -4.53 -7.16 14.26
C LEU A 176 -4.36 -6.44 15.61
N SER A 177 -5.22 -5.46 15.92
CA SER A 177 -5.18 -4.77 17.21
C SER A 177 -5.39 -5.73 18.38
N ASP A 178 -6.39 -6.60 18.30
CA ASP A 178 -6.71 -7.57 19.35
C ASP A 178 -5.59 -8.60 19.52
N SER A 179 -5.01 -9.03 18.40
CA SER A 179 -3.94 -10.04 18.37
C SER A 179 -2.65 -9.60 19.08
N LEU A 180 -2.38 -8.29 19.18
CA LEU A 180 -1.21 -7.74 19.87
C LEU A 180 -1.13 -8.23 21.32
N SER A 181 -2.29 -8.37 21.98
CA SER A 181 -2.35 -8.76 23.38
C SER A 181 -2.22 -10.26 23.61
N VAL A 182 -2.30 -11.10 22.57
CA VAL A 182 -2.42 -12.58 22.70
C VAL A 182 -1.41 -13.40 21.88
N TYR A 183 -0.66 -12.80 20.95
CA TYR A 183 0.24 -13.57 20.09
C TYR A 183 1.32 -14.35 20.85
N THR A 184 1.65 -15.54 20.35
CA THR A 184 2.68 -16.43 20.93
C THR A 184 3.85 -16.70 19.97
N GLN A 185 3.78 -16.21 18.73
CA GLN A 185 4.79 -16.46 17.69
C GLN A 185 5.46 -15.15 17.29
N VAL A 186 6.80 -15.11 17.30
CA VAL A 186 7.55 -13.93 16.83
C VAL A 186 7.36 -13.70 15.33
N SER A 187 7.24 -14.78 14.54
CA SER A 187 7.01 -14.71 13.09
C SER A 187 5.68 -14.02 12.75
N PHE A 188 4.64 -14.24 13.55
CA PHE A 188 3.35 -13.57 13.41
C PHE A 188 3.50 -12.05 13.48
N VAL A 189 4.32 -11.52 14.39
CA VAL A 189 4.51 -10.07 14.54
C VAL A 189 5.12 -9.46 13.27
N ARG A 190 6.07 -10.14 12.62
CA ARG A 190 6.66 -9.67 11.36
C ARG A 190 5.62 -9.61 10.24
N GLN A 191 4.75 -10.61 10.15
CA GLN A 191 3.63 -10.62 9.21
C GLN A 191 2.64 -9.49 9.51
N ALA A 192 2.27 -9.30 10.78
CA ALA A 192 1.38 -8.22 11.23
C ALA A 192 1.94 -6.83 10.88
N ILE A 193 3.26 -6.61 11.06
CA ILE A 193 3.93 -5.35 10.68
C ILE A 193 3.81 -5.10 9.17
N SER A 194 4.09 -6.11 8.33
CA SER A 194 4.00 -5.98 6.87
C SER A 194 2.55 -5.71 6.43
N GLU A 195 1.58 -6.35 7.07
CA GLU A 195 0.17 -6.13 6.77
C GLU A 195 -0.30 -4.74 7.19
N LEU A 196 0.17 -4.24 8.33
CA LEU A 196 -0.11 -2.86 8.76
C LEU A 196 0.49 -1.83 7.78
N GLU A 197 1.66 -2.09 7.20
CA GLU A 197 2.23 -1.22 6.15
C GLU A 197 1.35 -1.20 4.88
N ALA A 198 0.78 -2.34 4.52
CA ALA A 198 -0.18 -2.41 3.41
C ALA A 198 -1.49 -1.67 3.75
N LEU A 199 -2.00 -1.80 4.97
CA LEU A 199 -3.17 -1.08 5.45
C LEU A 199 -2.94 0.43 5.52
N GLU A 200 -1.76 0.89 5.98
CA GLU A 200 -1.36 2.30 5.95
C GLU A 200 -1.37 2.88 4.54
N THR A 201 -0.99 2.07 3.54
CA THR A 201 -0.99 2.46 2.13
C THR A 201 -2.40 2.48 1.53
N TYR A 202 -3.26 1.55 1.96
CA TYR A 202 -4.65 1.42 1.53
C TYR A 202 -5.54 2.52 2.12
N PHE A 203 -5.48 2.71 3.45
CA PHE A 203 -6.35 3.65 4.13
C PHE A 203 -6.08 5.05 3.64
N PHE A 204 -7.17 5.73 3.40
CA PHE A 204 -7.13 7.02 2.79
C PHE A 204 -7.06 8.11 3.86
N ASP A 205 -7.81 7.96 4.96
CA ASP A 205 -7.96 8.97 5.99
C ASP A 205 -6.82 8.90 7.01
N GLU A 206 -6.43 10.07 7.51
CA GLU A 206 -5.33 10.22 8.45
C GLU A 206 -5.60 9.52 9.78
N ALA A 207 -6.86 9.37 10.19
CA ALA A 207 -7.22 8.70 11.44
C ALA A 207 -6.87 7.20 11.40
N ARG A 208 -7.34 6.47 10.38
CA ARG A 208 -7.05 5.03 10.22
C ARG A 208 -5.58 4.78 9.87
N LYS A 209 -4.94 5.67 9.09
CA LYS A 209 -3.49 5.62 8.87
C LYS A 209 -2.72 5.74 10.19
N ALA A 210 -3.03 6.76 11.00
CA ALA A 210 -2.38 6.96 12.29
C ALA A 210 -2.62 5.78 13.24
N GLN A 211 -3.82 5.19 13.22
CA GLN A 211 -4.14 3.98 13.98
C GLN A 211 -3.26 2.79 13.55
N ALA A 212 -3.13 2.53 12.25
CA ALA A 212 -2.28 1.47 11.73
C ALA A 212 -0.80 1.70 12.06
N GLN A 213 -0.30 2.93 11.91
CA GLN A 213 1.07 3.35 12.28
C GLN A 213 1.36 3.16 13.77
N SER A 214 0.43 3.58 14.62
CA SER A 214 0.53 3.41 16.07
C SER A 214 0.58 1.93 16.44
N LEU A 215 -0.32 1.13 15.87
CA LEU A 215 -0.36 -0.31 16.11
C LEU A 215 0.91 -1.02 15.62
N ARG A 216 1.43 -0.65 14.44
CA ARG A 216 2.70 -1.17 13.92
C ARG A 216 3.86 -0.87 14.84
N SER A 217 3.90 0.36 15.38
CA SER A 217 4.92 0.78 16.35
C SER A 217 4.82 -0.01 17.66
N ARG A 218 3.61 -0.33 18.11
CA ARG A 218 3.38 -1.16 19.31
C ARG A 218 3.84 -2.60 19.09
N PHE A 219 3.56 -3.20 17.93
CA PHE A 219 4.09 -4.52 17.55
C PHE A 219 5.62 -4.55 17.50
N ARG A 220 6.26 -3.49 16.97
CA ARG A 220 7.73 -3.39 16.98
C ARG A 220 8.27 -3.35 18.40
N ARG A 221 7.68 -2.51 19.25
CA ARG A 221 8.09 -2.38 20.65
C ARG A 221 7.88 -3.68 21.44
N SER A 222 6.80 -4.40 21.19
CA SER A 222 6.55 -5.66 21.90
C SER A 222 7.58 -6.75 21.58
N LEU A 223 8.31 -6.66 20.46
CA LEU A 223 9.46 -7.53 20.21
C LEU A 223 10.67 -7.16 21.07
N ASP A 224 10.87 -5.87 21.35
CA ASP A 224 11.96 -5.39 22.21
C ASP A 224 11.71 -5.75 23.69
N ASP A 225 10.45 -5.98 24.07
CA ASP A 225 10.05 -6.41 25.42
C ASP A 225 10.19 -7.93 25.66
N ILE A 226 10.56 -8.70 24.63
CA ILE A 226 10.79 -10.16 24.77
C ILE A 226 12.08 -10.38 25.54
N VAL A 227 12.02 -11.24 26.55
CA VAL A 227 13.17 -11.63 27.38
C VAL A 227 13.42 -13.13 27.31
N ILE A 228 14.66 -13.53 27.59
CA ILE A 228 15.03 -14.94 27.78
C ILE A 228 14.96 -15.29 29.27
N ILE A 229 14.25 -16.36 29.60
CA ILE A 229 14.12 -16.88 30.96
C ILE A 229 14.84 -18.21 31.04
N CYS A 230 15.76 -18.32 32.01
CA CYS A 230 16.46 -19.56 32.33
C CYS A 230 15.53 -20.50 33.10
N ASP A 231 15.33 -21.71 32.59
CA ASP A 231 14.53 -22.75 33.24
C ASP A 231 15.40 -23.65 34.12
N SER A 232 16.55 -24.09 33.59
CA SER A 232 17.51 -24.89 34.36
C SER A 232 18.88 -24.88 33.69
N THR A 233 19.91 -25.10 34.51
CA THR A 233 21.29 -25.17 34.05
C THR A 233 21.91 -26.47 34.49
N LYS A 234 22.51 -27.19 33.55
CA LYS A 234 23.40 -28.32 33.79
C LYS A 234 24.67 -28.12 32.99
N VAL A 235 25.69 -28.86 33.35
CA VAL A 235 26.91 -28.91 32.57
C VAL A 235 26.59 -29.37 31.16
N GLY A 236 26.98 -28.55 30.18
CA GLY A 236 26.78 -28.84 28.76
C GLY A 236 25.34 -28.66 28.27
N GLU A 237 24.40 -28.29 29.15
CA GLU A 237 22.99 -28.09 28.81
C GLU A 237 22.42 -26.86 29.53
N TRP A 238 21.88 -25.92 28.78
CA TRP A 238 21.17 -24.79 29.34
C TRP A 238 19.77 -24.68 28.75
N HIS A 239 18.76 -24.81 29.60
CA HIS A 239 17.35 -24.78 29.23
C HIS A 239 16.77 -23.40 29.45
N PHE A 240 16.08 -22.87 28.44
CA PHE A 240 15.48 -21.55 28.50
C PHE A 240 14.24 -21.44 27.62
N HIS A 241 13.46 -20.40 27.85
CA HIS A 241 12.36 -20.00 26.98
C HIS A 241 12.29 -18.49 26.78
N PHE A 242 11.57 -18.06 25.74
CA PHE A 242 11.25 -16.64 25.56
C PHE A 242 9.95 -16.31 26.28
N SER A 243 9.95 -15.17 26.97
CA SER A 243 8.79 -14.65 27.68
C SER A 243 8.50 -13.21 27.26
N LEU A 244 7.23 -12.90 27.10
CA LEU A 244 6.72 -11.55 26.89
C LEU A 244 5.65 -11.28 27.94
N ASN A 245 5.93 -10.37 28.88
CA ASN A 245 5.01 -10.06 29.99
C ASN A 245 4.49 -11.31 30.72
N GLY A 246 5.37 -12.30 30.93
CA GLY A 246 5.03 -13.58 31.59
C GLY A 246 4.41 -14.64 30.68
N ARG A 247 4.10 -14.34 29.41
CA ARG A 247 3.60 -15.32 28.44
C ARG A 247 4.75 -15.96 27.67
N HIS A 248 4.69 -17.28 27.50
CA HIS A 248 5.62 -18.02 26.63
C HIS A 248 5.48 -17.62 25.17
N VAL A 249 6.60 -17.30 24.52
CA VAL A 249 6.68 -16.94 23.10
C VAL A 249 7.64 -17.89 22.39
N VAL A 250 7.33 -18.17 21.14
CA VAL A 250 8.08 -19.07 20.28
C VAL A 250 8.74 -18.27 19.16
N HIS A 251 10.00 -18.60 18.91
CA HIS A 251 10.85 -18.05 17.87
C HIS A 251 11.61 -19.17 17.14
N ASP A 252 11.58 -19.20 15.82
CA ASP A 252 12.08 -20.33 15.05
C ASP A 252 13.50 -20.15 14.50
N GLU A 253 14.04 -18.92 14.54
CA GLU A 253 15.39 -18.66 14.03
C GLU A 253 16.45 -19.08 15.05
N GLN A 254 17.58 -19.56 14.54
CA GLN A 254 18.73 -19.93 15.36
C GLN A 254 19.51 -18.67 15.79
N PRO A 255 20.09 -18.64 17.00
CA PRO A 255 20.91 -17.52 17.42
C PRO A 255 22.30 -17.58 16.81
N VAL A 256 22.96 -16.43 16.78
CA VAL A 256 24.42 -16.36 16.59
C VAL A 256 25.08 -16.60 17.95
N THR A 257 26.01 -17.56 18.03
CA THR A 257 26.68 -17.95 19.28
C THR A 257 28.19 -17.68 19.23
N ARG A 258 28.78 -17.28 20.36
CA ARG A 258 30.24 -17.13 20.56
C ARG A 258 30.61 -17.60 21.97
N SER A 259 31.74 -18.27 22.12
CA SER A 259 32.26 -18.66 23.44
C SER A 259 33.77 -18.55 23.48
N ASN A 260 34.31 -18.32 24.67
CA ASN A 260 35.74 -18.41 24.94
C ASN A 260 36.20 -19.85 25.30
N HIS A 261 35.34 -20.68 25.92
CA HIS A 261 35.73 -22.00 26.43
C HIS A 261 34.66 -23.10 26.24
N ALA A 262 33.86 -23.02 25.19
CA ALA A 262 32.93 -24.07 24.79
C ALA A 262 32.97 -24.31 23.28
N GLU A 263 32.86 -25.59 22.90
CA GLU A 263 32.81 -26.04 21.50
C GLU A 263 31.45 -26.71 21.19
N ASN A 264 31.22 -27.02 19.90
CA ASN A 264 30.02 -27.72 19.42
C ASN A 264 28.68 -27.11 19.89
N ILE A 265 28.64 -25.79 20.01
CA ILE A 265 27.49 -25.03 20.51
C ILE A 265 26.33 -25.14 19.52
N ARG A 266 25.17 -25.58 20.01
CA ARG A 266 23.93 -25.66 19.21
C ARG A 266 22.70 -25.39 20.06
N VAL A 267 21.67 -24.78 19.47
CA VAL A 267 20.36 -24.62 20.11
C VAL A 267 19.33 -25.55 19.47
N CYS A 268 18.69 -26.36 20.31
CA CYS A 268 17.63 -27.28 19.90
C CYS A 268 16.29 -26.85 20.51
N LYS A 269 15.25 -26.75 19.68
CA LYS A 269 13.88 -26.53 20.14
C LYS A 269 13.36 -27.80 20.83
N LYS A 270 12.65 -27.63 21.94
CA LYS A 270 11.96 -28.68 22.71
C LYS A 270 10.48 -28.31 22.90
N GLN A 271 9.69 -29.20 23.49
CA GLN A 271 8.25 -28.97 23.71
C GLN A 271 7.94 -27.73 24.58
N LYS A 272 8.82 -27.37 25.52
CA LYS A 272 8.63 -26.26 26.48
C LYS A 272 9.75 -25.21 26.42
N GLY A 273 10.25 -24.91 25.22
CA GLY A 273 11.32 -23.92 25.03
C GLY A 273 12.51 -24.49 24.26
N TYR A 274 13.71 -24.20 24.73
CA TYR A 274 14.95 -24.40 23.99
C TYR A 274 16.01 -24.98 24.91
N VAL A 275 16.96 -25.70 24.31
CA VAL A 275 18.15 -26.21 24.99
C VAL A 275 19.37 -25.79 24.19
N LEU A 276 20.25 -25.03 24.83
CA LEU A 276 21.61 -24.79 24.38
C LEU A 276 22.47 -25.97 24.83
N LEU A 277 23.00 -26.71 23.87
CA LEU A 277 23.94 -27.81 24.08
C LEU A 277 25.34 -27.32 23.72
N TYR A 278 26.34 -27.66 24.55
CA TYR A 278 27.72 -27.27 24.34
C TYR A 278 28.70 -28.23 25.01
N ASP A 279 29.90 -28.36 24.44
CA ASP A 279 30.98 -29.14 25.03
C ASP A 279 31.87 -28.23 25.89
N PRO A 280 31.94 -28.41 27.23
CA PRO A 280 32.71 -27.53 28.09
C PRO A 280 34.21 -27.83 27.99
N MET A 281 35.00 -26.87 27.52
CA MET A 281 36.47 -26.87 27.63
C MET A 281 36.98 -26.07 28.84
N ALA A 282 36.06 -25.70 29.73
CA ALA A 282 36.20 -24.73 30.82
C ALA A 282 37.61 -24.67 31.45
N ILE A 283 38.06 -23.46 31.76
CA ILE A 283 39.31 -23.18 32.48
C ILE A 283 38.98 -22.72 33.91
N GLU A 284 39.68 -23.26 34.91
CA GLU A 284 39.41 -23.00 36.34
C GLU A 284 39.65 -21.53 36.74
N THR A 285 40.60 -20.87 36.08
CA THR A 285 41.04 -19.50 36.39
C THR A 285 40.34 -18.43 35.55
N GLU A 286 39.52 -18.80 34.57
CA GLU A 286 38.87 -17.87 33.64
C GLU A 286 37.35 -17.92 33.77
N GLU A 287 36.69 -16.81 33.42
CA GLU A 287 35.24 -16.77 33.36
C GLU A 287 34.75 -17.48 32.10
N ASN A 288 34.19 -18.68 32.25
CA ASN A 288 33.71 -19.46 31.12
C ASN A 288 32.34 -18.98 30.69
N THR A 289 32.23 -18.44 29.47
CA THR A 289 31.02 -17.76 29.01
C THR A 289 30.59 -18.18 27.61
N ILE A 290 29.29 -18.20 27.39
CA ILE A 290 28.67 -18.29 26.07
C ILE A 290 27.83 -17.03 25.89
N PHE A 291 28.11 -16.31 24.81
CA PHE A 291 27.28 -15.24 24.30
C PHE A 291 26.42 -15.78 23.19
N PHE A 292 25.14 -15.43 23.21
CA PHE A 292 24.28 -15.70 22.07
C PHE A 292 23.31 -14.55 21.83
N ARG A 293 23.01 -14.33 20.56
CA ARG A 293 22.19 -13.23 20.07
C ARG A 293 21.12 -13.76 19.12
N TYR A 294 19.86 -13.49 19.44
CA TYR A 294 18.73 -13.72 18.56
C TYR A 294 18.37 -12.46 17.77
N SER A 295 17.93 -12.64 16.53
CA SER A 295 17.41 -11.55 15.68
C SER A 295 15.94 -11.22 16.02
N ILE A 296 15.72 -10.82 17.27
CA ILE A 296 14.42 -10.43 17.81
C ILE A 296 14.48 -8.95 18.19
N GLY A 297 13.46 -8.20 17.76
CA GLY A 297 13.40 -6.76 18.00
C GLY A 297 14.42 -5.95 17.19
N SER A 298 14.51 -4.68 17.51
CA SER A 298 15.36 -3.70 16.81
C SER A 298 16.84 -3.86 17.14
N ARG A 299 17.17 -4.28 18.38
CA ARG A 299 18.55 -4.39 18.87
C ARG A 299 19.09 -5.82 18.78
N GLY A 300 18.23 -6.80 18.54
CA GLY A 300 18.56 -8.20 18.81
C GLY A 300 18.52 -8.48 20.30
N LEU A 301 18.13 -9.70 20.65
CA LEU A 301 18.03 -10.16 22.02
C LEU A 301 19.33 -10.89 22.38
N GLU A 302 20.15 -10.25 23.21
CA GLU A 302 21.46 -10.75 23.63
C GLU A 302 21.41 -11.29 25.06
N GLN A 303 22.11 -12.38 25.30
CA GLN A 303 22.28 -12.93 26.63
C GLN A 303 23.69 -13.51 26.79
N ARG A 304 24.25 -13.28 27.97
CA ARG A 304 25.49 -13.90 28.45
C ARG A 304 25.14 -14.98 29.45
N PHE A 305 25.71 -16.16 29.26
CA PHE A 305 25.58 -17.29 30.15
C PHE A 305 26.96 -17.71 30.63
N SER A 306 27.16 -17.79 31.94
CA SER A 306 28.41 -18.26 32.55
C SER A 306 28.23 -19.69 33.06
N PHE A 307 29.23 -20.55 32.85
CA PHE A 307 29.20 -21.95 33.26
C PHE A 307 30.41 -22.36 34.12
N PRO A 308 30.24 -23.33 35.04
CA PRO A 308 31.31 -23.69 35.96
C PRO A 308 32.42 -24.51 35.29
N TYR A 309 33.63 -24.39 35.83
CA TYR A 309 34.73 -25.31 35.57
C TYR A 309 34.43 -26.71 36.14
N ILE A 310 34.81 -27.75 35.39
CA ILE A 310 34.65 -29.13 35.84
C ILE A 310 35.99 -29.82 35.71
N LYS A 311 36.56 -30.14 36.87
CA LYS A 311 37.76 -30.97 36.96
C LYS A 311 37.43 -32.31 36.31
N LYS A 312 38.18 -32.69 35.26
CA LYS A 312 38.04 -33.94 34.48
C LYS A 312 38.11 -35.18 35.40
N ASN A 313 37.04 -35.51 36.09
CA ASN A 313 36.81 -36.79 36.76
C ASN A 313 35.43 -37.37 36.43
N TYR A 314 34.65 -36.70 35.58
CA TYR A 314 33.43 -37.26 35.01
C TYR A 314 33.75 -37.81 33.61
N ASN A 315 33.72 -39.14 33.53
CA ASN A 315 33.82 -39.89 32.29
C ASN A 315 32.52 -39.66 31.52
N ILE A 316 32.45 -38.57 30.73
CA ILE A 316 31.33 -38.33 29.83
C ILE A 316 31.46 -39.36 28.71
N ASN A 317 30.71 -40.46 28.84
CA ASN A 317 30.69 -41.54 27.87
C ASN A 317 29.99 -41.01 26.59
N PRO A 318 30.70 -40.88 25.45
CA PRO A 318 30.16 -40.22 24.25
C PRO A 318 29.08 -41.05 23.50
N LYS A 319 28.51 -42.10 24.12
CA LYS A 319 27.65 -43.07 23.45
C LYS A 319 26.13 -42.90 23.63
N ASN A 320 25.65 -41.88 24.36
CA ASN A 320 24.20 -41.72 24.59
C ASN A 320 23.53 -40.58 23.82
N PHE A 321 24.17 -40.01 22.80
CA PHE A 321 23.50 -39.11 21.85
C PHE A 321 23.16 -39.84 20.54
N ILE A 322 22.19 -40.75 20.59
CA ILE A 322 21.48 -41.22 19.39
C ILE A 322 19.97 -41.26 19.71
N LEU A 323 19.23 -40.51 18.87
CA LEU A 323 17.78 -40.28 18.74
C LEU A 323 17.12 -39.24 19.65
#